data_AF-A0A439KC40-F1
#
_entry.id   AF-A0A439KC40-F1
#
_cell.length_a   1.000
_cell.length_b   1.000
_cell.length_c   1.000
_cell.angle_alpha   90.00
_cell.angle_beta   90.00
_cell.angle_gamma   90.00
#
_symmetry.space_group_name_H-M   'P 1'
#
loop_
_entity.id
_entity.type
_entity.pdbx_description
1 polymer ?
#
loop_
_entity_poly.entity_id
_entity_poly.type
_entity_poly.pdbx_seq_one_letter_code
_entity_poly.pdbx_strand_id
1 'polypeptide(L)' 'EKDRDELTNVAADPAYLPVRLELAERLLAWRAEHLDQSLALAELTDDGVVGHVARLPPFQS' A
#
# COMPACT_ATOMS: atom_id res chain seq x y z
N GLU A 1 6.34 21.36 17.49
CA GLU A 1 5.25 21.17 16.50
C GLU A 1 4.72 22.55 16.12
N LYS A 2 4.72 22.90 14.82
CA LYS A 2 4.55 24.30 14.36
C LYS A 2 3.13 24.64 13.90
N ASP A 3 2.32 23.64 13.55
CA ASP A 3 0.94 23.78 13.08
C ASP A 3 0.07 22.69 13.72
N ARG A 4 -0.41 22.95 14.93
CA ARG A 4 -1.13 21.95 15.74
C ARG A 4 -2.53 21.65 15.23
N ASP A 5 -3.12 22.60 14.52
CA ASP A 5 -4.49 22.50 13.99
C ASP A 5 -4.50 22.03 12.52
N GLU A 6 -3.32 21.69 11.96
CA GLU A 6 -3.13 21.17 10.59
C GLU A 6 -3.74 22.05 9.48
N LEU A 7 -3.76 23.37 9.70
CA LEU A 7 -4.42 24.32 8.80
C LEU A 7 -3.53 24.78 7.64
N THR A 8 -2.23 24.47 7.69
CA THR A 8 -1.24 24.97 6.74
C THR A 8 -0.65 23.84 5.91
N ASN A 9 -1.05 23.77 4.64
CA ASN A 9 -0.42 22.86 3.68
C ASN A 9 0.98 23.38 3.28
N VAL A 10 2.02 22.71 3.76
CA VAL A 10 3.43 23.01 3.42
C VAL A 10 4.01 22.11 2.34
N ALA A 11 3.17 21.32 1.65
CA ALA A 11 3.67 20.37 0.66
C ALA A 11 4.48 21.08 -0.44
N ALA A 12 4.07 22.23 -0.96
CA ALA A 12 4.83 22.89 -2.03
C ALA A 12 6.09 23.64 -1.54
N ASP A 13 6.31 23.76 -0.23
CA ASP A 13 7.46 24.49 0.32
C ASP A 13 8.77 23.70 0.12
N PRO A 14 9.77 24.24 -0.59
CA PRO A 14 11.06 23.59 -0.79
C PRO A 14 11.78 23.24 0.52
N ALA A 15 11.54 23.98 1.61
CA ALA A 15 12.14 23.70 2.91
C ALA A 15 11.70 22.34 3.49
N TYR A 16 10.55 21.83 3.05
CA TYR A 16 10.00 20.54 3.47
C TYR A 16 10.27 19.40 2.48
N LEU A 17 11.04 19.64 1.40
CA LEU A 17 11.33 18.61 0.39
C LEU A 17 11.94 17.32 0.98
N PRO A 18 12.94 17.36 1.87
CA PRO A 18 13.51 16.12 2.43
C PRO A 18 12.48 15.29 3.20
N VAL A 19 11.67 15.95 4.05
CA VAL A 19 10.62 15.30 4.85
C VAL A 19 9.52 14.72 3.94
N ARG A 20 9.13 15.45 2.89
CA ARG A 20 8.15 14.96 1.91
C ARG A 20 8.63 13.70 1.19
N LEU A 21 9.91 13.65 0.81
CA LEU A 21 10.48 12.47 0.15
C LEU A 21 10.52 11.27 1.09
N GLU A 22 11.00 11.44 2.33
CA GLU A 22 11.04 10.37 3.32
C GLU A 22 9.65 9.76 3.57
N LEU A 23 8.64 10.61 3.75
CA LEU A 23 7.26 10.14 3.99
C LEU A 23 6.66 9.47 2.75
N ALA A 24 6.94 9.98 1.55
CA ALA A 24 6.50 9.35 0.31
C ALA A 24 7.12 7.96 0.12
N GLU A 25 8.43 7.83 0.38
CA GLU A 25 9.13 6.54 0.31
C GLU A 25 8.60 5.54 1.33
N ARG A 26 8.37 5.98 2.58
CA ARG A 26 7.77 5.13 3.63
C ARG A 26 6.36 4.66 3.26
N LEU A 27 5.54 5.53 2.69
CA LEU A 27 4.20 5.17 2.22
C LEU A 27 4.27 4.18 1.04
N LEU A 28 5.21 4.37 0.10
CA LEU A 28 5.41 3.46 -1.02
C LEU A 28 5.86 2.08 -0.56
N ALA A 29 6.82 2.02 0.37
CA ALA A 29 7.27 0.77 0.99
C ALA A 29 6.10 0.04 1.67
N TRP A 30 5.34 0.76 2.51
CA TRP A 30 4.17 0.19 3.18
C TRP A 30 3.15 -0.36 2.18
N ARG A 31 2.84 0.39 1.11
CA ARG A 31 1.91 -0.08 0.06
C ARG A 31 2.42 -1.34 -0.63
N ALA A 32 3.71 -1.43 -0.93
CA ALA A 32 4.30 -2.60 -1.55
C ALA A 32 4.22 -3.85 -0.65
N GLU A 33 4.45 -3.68 0.64
CA GLU A 33 4.35 -4.77 1.64
C GLU A 33 2.91 -5.23 1.85
N HIS A 34 1.93 -4.31 1.77
CA HIS A 34 0.53 -4.56 2.08
C HIS A 34 -0.35 -4.70 0.82
N LEU A 35 0.26 -4.98 -0.34
CA LEU A 35 -0.49 -5.36 -1.53
C LEU A 35 -1.37 -6.57 -1.22
N ASP A 36 -2.59 -6.57 -1.75
CA ASP A 36 -3.49 -7.70 -1.57
C ASP A 36 -2.90 -8.96 -2.21
N GLN A 37 -2.52 -9.92 -1.36
CA GLN A 37 -1.92 -11.18 -1.80
C GLN A 37 -2.96 -12.26 -2.09
N SER A 38 -4.26 -11.92 -2.07
CA SER A 38 -5.35 -12.89 -2.26
C SER A 38 -5.19 -13.76 -3.51
N LEU A 39 -4.65 -13.16 -4.60
CA LEU A 39 -4.29 -13.86 -5.84
C LEU A 39 -2.84 -13.62 -6.28
N ALA A 40 -2.08 -12.76 -5.60
CA ALA A 40 -0.73 -12.39 -6.04
C ALA A 40 0.27 -13.56 -6.01
N LEU A 41 -0.04 -14.61 -5.26
CA LEU A 41 0.77 -15.83 -5.12
C LEU A 41 0.21 -17.01 -5.95
N ALA A 42 -0.76 -16.76 -6.82
CA ALA A 42 -1.34 -17.74 -7.72
C ALA A 42 -0.95 -17.44 -9.19
N GLU A 43 -0.72 -18.49 -9.96
CA GLU A 43 -0.42 -18.42 -11.38
C GLU A 43 -1.39 -19.32 -12.15
N LEU A 44 -1.89 -18.85 -13.29
CA LEU A 44 -2.73 -19.64 -14.18
C LEU A 44 -1.87 -20.28 -15.28
N THR A 45 -1.86 -21.60 -15.32
CA THR A 45 -1.12 -22.43 -16.29
C THR A 45 -2.07 -23.23 -17.17
N ASP A 46 -1.54 -23.91 -18.18
CA ASP A 46 -2.33 -24.78 -19.07
C ASP A 46 -3.04 -25.92 -18.32
N ASP A 47 -2.48 -26.38 -17.20
CA ASP A 47 -3.04 -27.42 -16.33
C ASP A 47 -3.95 -26.86 -15.22
N GLY A 48 -4.18 -25.54 -15.21
CA GLY A 48 -5.01 -24.84 -14.23
C GLY A 48 -4.23 -23.94 -13.28
N VAL A 49 -4.87 -23.57 -12.16
CA VAL A 49 -4.28 -22.65 -11.17
C VAL A 49 -3.27 -23.38 -10.29
N VAL A 50 -2.07 -22.84 -10.20
CA VAL A 50 -1.02 -23.28 -9.27
C VAL A 50 -0.69 -22.17 -8.27
N GLY A 51 -0.12 -22.52 -7.12
CA GLY A 51 0.24 -21.56 -6.07
C GLY A 51 -0.83 -21.34 -5.01
N HIS A 52 -0.76 -20.22 -4.29
CA HIS A 52 -1.63 -19.92 -3.16
C HIS A 52 -2.76 -18.95 -3.55
N VAL A 53 -3.99 -19.43 -3.43
CA VAL A 53 -5.21 -18.61 -3.51
C VAL A 53 -5.76 -18.45 -2.09
N ALA A 54 -5.95 -17.20 -1.66
CA ALA A 54 -6.55 -16.95 -0.36
C ALA A 54 -7.96 -17.56 -0.30
N ARG A 55 -8.26 -18.24 0.80
CA ARG A 55 -9.57 -18.86 1.01
C ARG A 55 -10.62 -17.78 1.22
N LEU A 56 -11.56 -17.66 0.28
CA LEU A 56 -12.74 -16.82 0.49
C LEU A 56 -13.54 -17.32 1.70
N PRO A 57 -14.09 -16.42 2.54
CA PRO A 57 -14.98 -16.83 3.61
C PRO A 57 -16.18 -17.60 3.04
N PRO A 58 -16.74 -18.57 3.79
CA PRO A 58 -17.89 -19.32 3.33
C PRO A 58 -19.05 -18.35 3.01
N PHE A 59 -19.66 -18.54 1.85
CA PHE A 59 -20.84 -17.79 1.45
C PHE A 59 -21.96 -18.08 2.46
N GLN A 60 -22.37 -17.08 3.23
CA GLN A 60 -23.52 -17.20 4.12
C GLN A 60 -24.78 -16.95 3.29
N SER A 61 -25.64 -17.96 3.24
CA SER A 61 -26.93 -17.90 2.54
C SER A 61 -28.07 -17.59 3.49
#